data_AF-A0A971BSP2-F1
#
_entry.id   AF-A0A971BSP2-F1
#
_cell.length_a   1.000
_cell.length_b   1.000
_cell.length_c   1.000
_cell.angle_alpha   90.00
_cell.angle_beta   90.00
_cell.angle_gamma   90.00
#
_symmetry.space_group_name_H-M   'P 1'
#
loop_
_entity.id
_entity.type
_entity.pdbx_description
1 polymer ?
#
loop_
_entity_poly.entity_id
_entity_poly.type
_entity_poly.pdbx_seq_one_letter_code
_entity_poly.pdbx_strand_id
1 'polypeptide(L)'
;MIVSKKIVLHFPVRLVDRSIVYHLIKDYDLELNIMKASIIPDAEGLMVIEVRGEQTDYDKGVKYLTETGVRIQSLAQNVMRNEDKCTHCGACVTVCPTKAFKLDFETRLISFDASKCIACG
;
A
#
# COMPACT_ATOMS: atom_id res chain seq x y z
N MET A 1 -1.12 -21.75 0.49
CA MET A 1 -2.29 -20.86 0.72
C MET A 1 -1.98 -19.56 0.02
N ILE A 2 -2.85 -19.14 -0.90
CA ILE A 2 -2.69 -17.88 -1.61
C ILE A 2 -3.00 -16.72 -0.66
N VAL A 3 -2.11 -15.73 -0.64
CA VAL A 3 -2.27 -14.49 0.12
C VAL A 3 -2.27 -13.28 -0.81
N SER A 4 -2.96 -12.22 -0.38
CA SER A 4 -2.88 -10.89 -1.00
C SER A 4 -2.64 -9.86 0.08
N LYS A 5 -1.56 -9.07 -0.05
CA LYS A 5 -1.18 -8.05 0.94
C LYS A 5 -0.81 -6.74 0.27
N LYS A 6 -1.32 -5.64 0.83
CA LYS A 6 -1.02 -4.28 0.38
C LYS A 6 0.12 -3.70 1.21
N ILE A 7 1.21 -3.37 0.54
CA ILE A 7 2.44 -2.87 1.16
C ILE A 7 2.93 -1.61 0.45
N VAL A 8 3.66 -0.79 1.20
CA VAL A 8 4.37 0.39 0.72
C VAL A 8 5.86 0.06 0.69
N LEU A 9 6.47 0.19 -0.48
CA LEU A 9 7.90 0.06 -0.68
C LEU A 9 8.52 1.45 -0.75
N HIS A 10 9.51 1.71 0.10
CA HIS A 10 10.36 2.90 0.02
C HIS A 10 11.72 2.48 -0.52
N PHE A 11 12.06 3.04 -1.68
CA PHE A 11 13.31 2.83 -2.39
C PHE A 11 14.26 3.96 -2.02
N PRO A 12 15.35 3.71 -1.28
CA PRO A 12 16.42 4.70 -1.13
C PRO A 12 17.00 5.04 -2.51
N VAL A 13 17.55 6.25 -2.66
CA VAL A 13 18.07 6.80 -3.94
C VAL A 13 18.91 5.79 -4.73
N ARG A 14 19.80 5.05 -4.05
CA ARG A 14 20.71 4.05 -4.65
C ARG A 14 20.04 2.81 -5.28
N LEU A 15 18.72 2.64 -5.07
CA LEU A 15 17.95 1.48 -5.51
C LEU A 15 16.86 1.83 -6.53
N VAL A 16 16.66 3.12 -6.84
CA VAL A 16 15.56 3.58 -7.71
C VAL A 16 15.72 3.09 -9.15
N ASP A 17 16.96 2.87 -9.59
CA ASP A 17 17.33 2.38 -10.93
C ASP A 17 17.42 0.84 -11.02
N ARG A 18 17.12 0.12 -9.94
CA ARG A 18 17.26 -1.34 -9.87
C ARG A 18 15.97 -2.07 -10.21
N SER A 19 16.11 -3.21 -10.88
CA SER A 19 15.01 -4.10 -11.31
C SER A 19 14.37 -4.92 -10.18
N ILE A 20 14.23 -4.37 -8.98
CA ILE A 20 13.78 -5.07 -7.77
C ILE A 20 12.37 -5.66 -7.96
N VAL A 21 11.47 -4.87 -8.55
CA VAL A 21 10.09 -5.26 -8.81
C VAL A 21 10.02 -6.42 -9.82
N TYR A 22 10.90 -6.44 -10.80
CA TYR A 22 10.98 -7.52 -11.78
C TYR A 22 11.38 -8.84 -11.11
N HIS A 23 12.35 -8.82 -10.20
CA HIS A 23 12.80 -10.02 -9.49
C HIS A 23 11.71 -10.59 -8.56
N LEU A 24 10.86 -9.76 -7.98
CA LEU A 24 9.67 -10.23 -7.23
C LEU A 24 8.76 -11.12 -8.09
N ILE A 25 8.51 -10.71 -9.34
CA ILE A 25 7.66 -11.47 -10.25
C ILE A 25 8.41 -12.70 -10.75
N LYS A 26 9.66 -12.51 -11.21
CA LYS A 26 10.39 -13.56 -11.93
C LYS A 26 10.93 -14.67 -11.04
N ASP A 27 11.44 -14.32 -9.87
CA ASP A 27 12.18 -15.25 -9.00
C ASP A 27 11.33 -15.75 -7.83
N TYR A 28 10.24 -15.04 -7.51
CA TYR A 28 9.34 -15.38 -6.41
C TYR A 28 7.88 -15.61 -6.86
N ASP A 29 7.61 -15.66 -8.17
CA ASP A 29 6.26 -15.96 -8.71
C ASP A 29 5.14 -15.11 -8.09
N LEU A 30 5.44 -13.84 -7.81
CA LEU A 30 4.49 -12.90 -7.20
C LEU A 30 3.79 -12.08 -8.26
N GLU A 31 2.47 -12.07 -8.22
CA GLU A 31 1.64 -11.13 -8.98
C GLU A 31 1.61 -9.79 -8.25
N LEU A 32 1.84 -8.70 -8.98
CA LEU A 32 1.90 -7.36 -8.43
C LEU A 32 0.87 -6.46 -9.11
N ASN A 33 0.13 -5.70 -8.31
CA ASN A 33 -0.74 -4.62 -8.79
C ASN A 33 -0.26 -3.29 -8.19
N ILE A 34 0.07 -2.32 -9.05
CA ILE A 34 0.60 -1.02 -8.64
C ILE A 34 -0.56 -0.05 -8.45
N MET A 35 -0.78 0.40 -7.22
CA MET A 35 -1.86 1.33 -6.88
C MET A 35 -1.39 2.78 -7.00
N LYS A 36 -0.15 3.07 -6.61
CA LYS A 36 0.50 4.39 -6.69
C LYS A 36 2.01 4.20 -6.78
N ALA A 37 2.68 4.95 -7.65
CA ALA A 37 4.14 4.99 -7.71
C ALA A 37 4.58 6.45 -7.86
N SER A 38 5.56 6.85 -7.06
CA SER A 38 6.26 8.13 -7.19
C SER A 38 7.74 7.80 -7.22
N ILE A 39 8.33 7.97 -8.41
CA ILE A 39 9.74 7.71 -8.66
C ILE A 39 10.33 9.03 -9.13
N ILE A 40 11.25 9.58 -8.35
CA ILE A 40 11.91 10.84 -8.62
C ILE A 40 13.41 10.57 -8.77
N PRO A 41 14.05 10.99 -9.88
CA PRO A 41 15.50 10.89 -10.02
C PRO A 41 16.22 11.56 -8.86
N ASP A 42 17.28 10.93 -8.35
CA ASP A 42 18.11 11.42 -7.24
C ASP A 42 17.38 11.64 -5.90
N ALA A 43 16.16 11.10 -5.75
CA ALA A 43 15.39 11.13 -4.50
C ALA A 43 14.84 9.74 -4.13
N GLU A 44 14.23 9.62 -2.95
CA GLU A 44 13.61 8.37 -2.53
C GLU A 44 12.37 8.06 -3.40
N GLY A 45 12.24 6.81 -3.83
CA GLY A 45 11.06 6.31 -4.52
C GLY A 45 10.04 5.74 -3.54
N LEU A 46 8.76 5.96 -3.81
CA LEU A 46 7.66 5.38 -3.04
C LEU A 46 6.73 4.61 -3.97
N MET A 47 6.38 3.39 -3.59
CA MET A 47 5.47 2.56 -4.37
C MET A 47 4.48 1.83 -3.47
N VAL A 48 3.20 2.04 -3.70
CA VAL A 48 2.08 1.34 -3.05
C VAL A 48 1.63 0.23 -3.97
N ILE A 49 1.81 -1.01 -3.53
CA ILE A 49 1.51 -2.20 -4.32
C ILE A 49 0.67 -3.20 -3.54
N GLU A 50 -0.14 -3.95 -4.26
CA GLU A 50 -0.72 -5.20 -3.79
C GLU A 50 0.11 -6.36 -4.33
N VAL A 51 0.55 -7.25 -3.44
CA VAL A 51 1.35 -8.43 -3.75
C VAL A 51 0.49 -9.66 -3.48
N ARG A 52 0.32 -10.49 -4.52
CA ARG A 52 -0.46 -11.73 -4.45
C ARG A 52 0.41 -12.92 -4.87
N GLY A 53 0.30 -14.02 -4.14
CA GLY A 53 1.03 -15.25 -4.44
C GLY A 53 0.86 -16.29 -3.34
N GLU A 54 1.57 -17.40 -3.45
CA GLU A 54 1.64 -18.40 -2.37
C GLU A 54 2.36 -17.81 -1.15
N GLN A 55 1.87 -18.14 0.05
CA GLN A 55 2.44 -17.63 1.31
C GLN A 55 3.95 -17.84 1.41
N THR A 56 4.46 -18.99 0.96
CA THR A 56 5.89 -19.31 0.98
C THR A 56 6.71 -18.39 0.09
N ASP A 57 6.19 -17.99 -1.06
CA ASP A 57 6.92 -17.16 -2.00
C ASP A 57 6.77 -15.68 -1.66
N TYR A 58 5.63 -15.28 -1.09
CA TYR A 58 5.45 -13.98 -0.46
C TYR A 58 6.51 -13.74 0.62
N ASP A 59 6.71 -14.70 1.53
CA ASP A 59 7.69 -14.56 2.62
C ASP A 59 9.13 -14.48 2.09
N LYS A 60 9.48 -15.25 1.05
CA LYS A 60 10.78 -15.15 0.38
C LYS A 60 10.97 -13.79 -0.31
N GLY A 61 9.94 -13.28 -1.00
CA GLY A 61 9.99 -11.98 -1.67
C GLY A 61 10.11 -10.81 -0.70
N VAL A 62 9.40 -10.86 0.43
CA VAL A 62 9.55 -9.86 1.52
C VAL A 62 10.96 -9.90 2.12
N LYS A 63 11.52 -11.09 2.32
CA LYS A 63 12.90 -11.25 2.78
C LYS A 63 13.89 -10.63 1.78
N TYR A 64 13.75 -10.92 0.49
CA TYR A 64 14.56 -10.33 -0.59
C TYR A 64 14.51 -8.80 -0.61
N LEU A 65 13.32 -8.22 -0.51
CA LEU A 65 13.15 -6.77 -0.45
C LEU A 65 13.91 -6.15 0.73
N THR A 66 13.79 -6.77 1.90
CA THR A 66 14.45 -6.32 3.13
C THR A 66 15.97 -6.43 3.03
N GLU A 67 16.49 -7.54 2.51
CA GLU A 67 17.92 -7.78 2.30
C GLU A 67 18.54 -6.84 1.25
N THR A 68 17.77 -6.48 0.22
CA THR A 68 18.18 -5.48 -0.78
C THR A 68 18.27 -4.07 -0.17
N GLY A 69 17.56 -3.85 0.95
CA GLY A 69 17.52 -2.58 1.67
C GLY A 69 16.33 -1.69 1.30
N VAL A 70 15.30 -2.26 0.67
CA VAL A 70 13.99 -1.59 0.48
C VAL A 70 13.26 -1.61 1.81
N ARG A 71 12.74 -0.45 2.25
CA ARG A 71 11.94 -0.40 3.48
C ARG A 71 10.49 -0.72 3.14
N ILE A 72 9.93 -1.70 3.84
CA ILE A 72 8.56 -2.16 3.63
C ILE A 72 7.70 -1.67 4.79
N GLN A 73 6.53 -1.12 4.48
CA GLN A 73 5.50 -0.76 5.46
C GLN A 73 4.16 -1.35 5.07
N SER A 74 3.34 -1.72 6.05
CA SER A 74 1.96 -2.13 5.79
C SER A 74 1.12 -0.92 5.41
N LEU A 75 0.32 -1.02 4.33
CA LEU A 75 -0.56 0.06 3.93
C LEU A 75 -1.63 0.37 5.01
N ALA A 76 -2.03 -0.65 5.78
CA ALA A 76 -2.99 -0.48 6.88
C ALA A 76 -2.52 0.48 7.97
N GLN A 77 -1.21 0.75 8.08
CA GLN A 77 -0.65 1.66 9.08
C GLN A 77 -0.55 3.12 8.60
N ASN A 78 -0.81 3.40 7.32
CA ASN A 78 -0.56 4.74 6.76
C ASN A 78 -1.72 5.74 6.98
N VAL A 79 -2.95 5.27 7.17
CA VAL A 79 -4.11 6.15 7.35
C VAL A 79 -4.92 5.72 8.56
N MET A 80 -4.96 6.58 9.57
CA MET A 80 -5.77 6.40 10.77
C MET A 80 -6.74 7.57 10.93
N ARG A 81 -7.98 7.26 11.29
CA ARG A 81 -8.97 8.27 11.68
C ARG A 81 -8.83 8.56 13.17
N ASN A 82 -8.67 9.83 13.51
CA ASN A 82 -8.79 10.26 14.90
C ASN A 82 -10.28 10.39 15.23
N GLU A 83 -10.82 9.45 16.02
CA GLU A 83 -12.23 9.42 16.40
C GLU A 83 -12.63 10.65 17.24
N ASP A 84 -11.75 11.13 18.12
CA ASP A 84 -12.02 12.28 18.99
C ASP A 84 -12.18 13.59 18.19
N LYS A 85 -11.55 13.67 17.01
CA LYS A 85 -11.62 14.84 16.12
C LYS A 85 -12.58 14.64 14.94
N CYS A 86 -13.06 13.43 14.70
CA CYS A 86 -13.92 13.13 13.56
C CYS A 86 -15.34 13.67 13.81
N THR A 87 -15.77 14.64 13.01
CA THR A 87 -17.13 15.19 13.09
C THR A 87 -18.13 14.47 12.19
N HIS A 88 -17.69 13.40 11.50
CA HIS A 88 -18.49 12.68 10.50
C HIS A 88 -19.09 13.58 9.40
N CYS A 89 -18.47 14.71 9.08
CA CYS A 89 -18.97 15.67 8.08
C CYS A 89 -19.06 15.14 6.64
N GLY A 90 -18.47 13.97 6.35
CA GLY A 90 -18.53 13.32 5.04
C GLY A 90 -17.57 13.87 3.98
N ALA A 91 -16.76 14.89 4.28
CA ALA A 91 -15.77 15.43 3.35
C ALA A 91 -14.79 14.36 2.83
N CYS A 92 -14.43 13.39 3.66
CA CYS A 92 -13.56 12.27 3.26
C CYS A 92 -14.22 11.33 2.23
N VAL A 93 -15.55 11.23 2.20
CA VAL A 93 -16.28 10.36 1.25
C VAL A 93 -16.17 10.90 -0.17
N THR A 94 -16.25 12.23 -0.33
CA THR A 94 -16.22 12.87 -1.65
C THR A 94 -14.82 12.91 -2.26
N VAL A 95 -13.79 13.08 -1.43
CA VAL A 95 -12.39 13.18 -1.91
C VAL A 95 -11.72 11.82 -2.11
N CYS A 96 -12.24 10.73 -1.52
CA CYS A 96 -11.57 9.44 -1.55
C CYS A 96 -11.79 8.71 -2.90
N PRO A 97 -10.74 8.55 -3.72
CA PRO A 97 -10.88 7.99 -5.07
C PRO A 97 -11.24 6.50 -5.04
N THR A 98 -10.85 5.77 -3.99
CA THR A 98 -11.10 4.33 -3.84
C THR A 98 -12.34 3.99 -3.02
N LYS A 99 -13.10 5.01 -2.59
CA LYS A 99 -14.32 4.83 -1.77
C LYS A 99 -14.05 4.03 -0.49
N ALA A 100 -12.89 4.28 0.13
CA ALA A 100 -12.53 3.71 1.42
C ALA A 100 -13.37 4.28 2.57
N PHE A 101 -13.94 5.48 2.40
CA PHE A 101 -14.91 6.05 3.33
C PHE A 101 -16.34 5.89 2.80
N LYS A 102 -17.27 5.50 3.68
CA LYS A 102 -18.70 5.39 3.35
C LYS A 102 -19.55 6.09 4.40
N LEU A 103 -20.58 6.80 3.95
CA LEU A 103 -21.63 7.33 4.80
C LEU A 103 -22.70 6.24 5.00
N ASP A 104 -23.02 5.96 6.25
CA ASP A 104 -24.22 5.22 6.62
C ASP A 104 -25.39 6.22 6.67
N PHE A 105 -26.44 6.01 5.88
CA PHE A 105 -27.54 6.97 5.76
C PHE A 105 -28.50 6.97 6.96
N GLU A 106 -28.55 5.89 7.73
CA GLU A 106 -29.40 5.75 8.92
C GLU A 106 -28.76 6.44 10.11
N THR A 107 -27.49 6.12 10.38
CA THR A 107 -26.75 6.62 11.54
C THR A 107 -26.03 7.94 11.27
N ARG A 108 -25.88 8.32 9.99
CA ARG A 108 -25.04 9.44 9.52
C ARG A 108 -23.57 9.34 9.92
N LEU A 109 -23.13 8.15 10.34
CA LEU A 109 -21.73 7.90 10.67
C LEU A 109 -20.94 7.58 9.40
N ILE A 110 -19.68 7.99 9.42
CA ILE A 110 -18.71 7.58 8.41
C ILE A 110 -18.07 6.27 8.89
N SER A 111 -17.93 5.31 8.00
CA SER A 111 -17.08 4.12 8.18
C SER A 111 -15.82 4.23 7.34
N PHE A 112 -14.72 3.66 7.81
CA PHE A 112 -13.45 3.59 7.09
C PHE A 112 -13.05 2.14 6.85
N ASP A 113 -12.90 1.78 5.58
CA ASP A 113 -12.44 0.48 5.12
C ASP A 113 -10.96 0.58 4.73
N ALA A 114 -10.08 0.25 5.68
CA ALA A 114 -8.64 0.30 5.49
C ALA A 114 -8.15 -0.59 4.34
N SER A 115 -8.89 -1.66 3.99
CA SER A 115 -8.54 -2.55 2.90
C SER A 115 -8.60 -1.86 1.53
N LYS A 116 -9.40 -0.80 1.39
CA LYS A 116 -9.55 -0.02 0.15
C LYS A 116 -8.67 1.22 0.10
N CYS A 117 -8.03 1.57 1.21
CA CYS A 117 -7.16 2.74 1.25
C CYS A 117 -5.95 2.54 0.33
N ILE A 118 -5.50 3.63 -0.31
CA ILE A 118 -4.27 3.67 -1.13
C ILE A 118 -3.26 4.71 -0.65
N ALA A 119 -3.49 5.30 0.55
CA ALA A 119 -2.67 6.37 1.10
C ALA A 119 -2.36 7.47 0.07
N CYS A 120 -3.42 7.99 -0.57
CA CYS A 120 -3.27 8.96 -1.66
C CYS A 120 -2.89 10.37 -1.19
N GLY A 121 -3.24 10.72 0.06
CA GLY A 121 -3.04 12.04 0.67
C GLY A 121 -1.66 12.24 1.28
#